data_AF-A0A915DDU7-F1
#
_entry.id   AF-A0A915DDU7-F1
#
_cell.length_a   1.000
_cell.length_b   1.000
_cell.length_c   1.000
_cell.angle_alpha   90.00
_cell.angle_beta   90.00
_cell.angle_gamma   90.00
#
_symmetry.space_group_name_H-M   'P 1'
#
loop_
_entity.id
_entity.type
_entity.pdbx_description
1 polymer ?
#
loop_
_entity_poly.entity_id
_entity_poly.type
_entity_poly.pdbx_seq_one_letter_code
_entity_poly.pdbx_strand_id
1 'polypeptide(L)'
;MLQLLNSPYWLQVRVAEETLEGGSRRVFETPQAAFTLPNMDEAKNMALLFFMDHLMQKNGRRTIHDLSCQFGARGFSQEMRDAVGTTQEGLTDFLSAHPSLFTLEADQVVLKGFGEMDGKNHLMKIPSSVRQRDYEKEAIEFFEAKLNKFGPELQIKSLLGHRSQAAPEVRLVSGRHLKEFAEFLQMQTDHFVVEGDRVRLKNMPEPKGEEVDELDDEGKPLAGIKAKTAAVDFLKSVLEQNEDVPIPLDSFYKKFCERFSHAVRQEVATNPKELLQFLKLNRNLFFIRSNKVSLVKTRPEENGSESGRSTASAESANGPSSGDNNNVLFPLNADNLHRIHLVKALKMAQDTVSNLYNDLDSSPTEKFIGIDFKLVTLGEVMASNSRIAVFDLAHSDSILMESGLKELMENESVLKVVHDVKRVATLLAQRYAVNMRSVFDTQIAHTVIQHDKFNKSMAELRAISFINLQRVYYPQSLMMSDVTPRKLSHTPNWGQRPITDALLLLAAEECHTIVTALYRLLISQLPASHTSLFERKCKEALVPVPNKPPPPSLLANGQSLGLANHTNGLGVSNAPFLLY
;
A
#
# COMPACT_ATOMS: atom_id res chain seq x y z
N MET A 1 -2.34 22.61 26.05
CA MET A 1 -3.80 22.35 26.04
C MET A 1 -4.28 22.50 24.60
N LEU A 2 -4.72 21.51 23.84
CA LEU A 2 -5.04 20.10 24.06
C LEU A 2 -4.73 19.41 22.73
N GLN A 3 -3.85 18.41 22.77
CA GLN A 3 -3.93 17.24 21.90
C GLN A 3 -5.18 16.43 22.30
N LEU A 4 -5.75 15.70 21.34
CA LEU A 4 -6.28 14.32 21.44
C LEU A 4 -7.47 14.17 20.50
N LEU A 5 -7.33 13.25 19.55
CA LEU A 5 -8.33 12.24 19.11
C LEU A 5 -7.94 11.71 17.73
N ASN A 6 -7.19 10.60 17.71
CA ASN A 6 -7.52 9.42 16.90
C ASN A 6 -6.44 8.34 17.06
N SER A 7 -6.66 7.44 18.02
CA SER A 7 -6.25 6.03 17.92
C SER A 7 -7.37 5.18 18.53
N PRO A 8 -7.80 4.08 17.89
CA PRO A 8 -8.90 3.25 18.35
C PRO A 8 -8.40 2.22 19.39
N TYR A 9 -9.11 2.13 20.51
CA TYR A 9 -8.93 1.07 21.50
C TYR A 9 -9.87 -0.10 21.20
N TRP A 10 -9.29 -1.29 21.09
CA TRP A 10 -9.98 -2.55 21.30
C TRP A 10 -10.00 -2.89 22.79
N LEU A 11 -11.13 -3.40 23.28
CA LEU A 11 -11.33 -3.90 24.63
C LEU A 11 -10.36 -5.03 24.97
N GLN A 12 -9.75 -4.97 26.15
CA GLN A 12 -9.30 -6.15 26.86
C GLN A 12 -9.63 -5.99 28.35
N VAL A 13 -10.57 -6.82 28.80
CA VAL A 13 -10.94 -7.03 30.20
C VAL A 13 -9.78 -7.70 30.91
N ARG A 14 -9.31 -7.11 32.02
CA ARG A 14 -8.74 -7.88 33.13
C ARG A 14 -9.02 -7.21 34.47
N VAL A 15 -9.57 -8.06 35.33
CA VAL A 15 -9.78 -7.95 36.76
C VAL A 15 -8.45 -7.67 37.48
N ALA A 16 -8.47 -6.76 38.44
CA ALA A 16 -7.56 -6.78 39.58
C ALA A 16 -8.29 -6.17 40.80
N GLU A 17 -8.37 -6.98 41.84
CA GLU A 17 -8.78 -6.65 43.20
C GLU A 17 -7.89 -5.56 43.79
N GLU A 18 -8.47 -4.67 44.59
CA GLU A 18 -7.77 -4.17 45.78
C GLU A 18 -8.80 -3.80 46.86
N THR A 19 -8.41 -4.15 48.06
CA THR A 19 -9.20 -4.42 49.26
C THR A 19 -9.07 -3.27 50.26
N LEU A 20 -9.99 -3.26 51.25
CA LEU A 20 -9.99 -2.46 52.51
C LEU A 20 -10.41 -0.98 52.33
N GLU A 21 -11.26 -0.36 53.15
CA GLU A 21 -11.71 -0.64 54.52
C GLU A 21 -12.91 0.27 54.86
N GLY A 22 -13.87 -0.22 55.67
CA GLY A 22 -14.65 0.64 56.59
C GLY A 22 -16.05 1.15 56.18
N GLY A 23 -17.09 0.40 56.56
CA GLY A 23 -18.15 0.95 57.42
C GLY A 23 -19.40 1.62 56.81
N SER A 24 -20.52 0.88 56.96
CA SER A 24 -21.90 1.36 57.18
C SER A 24 -22.85 1.49 55.98
N ARG A 25 -23.72 0.47 55.87
CA ARG A 25 -24.93 0.41 55.04
C ARG A 25 -25.89 1.56 55.41
N ARG A 26 -26.22 2.39 54.43
CA ARG A 26 -27.58 2.97 54.28
C ARG A 26 -28.04 2.78 52.85
N VAL A 27 -29.10 1.97 52.71
CA VAL A 27 -29.88 1.85 51.49
C VAL A 27 -30.69 3.13 51.34
N PHE A 28 -30.44 3.88 50.28
CA PHE A 28 -31.38 4.88 49.77
C PHE A 28 -31.81 4.42 48.38
N GLU A 29 -33.07 3.98 48.30
CA GLU A 29 -33.80 3.80 47.05
C GLU A 29 -33.91 5.17 46.35
N THR A 30 -33.58 5.20 45.05
CA THR A 30 -33.90 6.31 44.16
C THR A 30 -34.82 5.83 43.03
N PRO A 31 -35.75 6.70 42.58
CA PRO A 31 -36.96 6.26 41.88
C PRO A 31 -36.75 6.03 40.38
N GLN A 32 -37.49 5.04 39.89
CA GLN A 32 -37.61 4.64 38.50
C GLN A 32 -38.69 5.50 37.81
N ALA A 33 -38.30 6.31 36.80
CA ALA A 33 -39.10 6.93 35.71
C ALA A 33 -38.44 8.28 35.30
N ALA A 34 -38.22 8.67 34.05
CA ALA A 34 -38.77 8.26 32.77
C ALA A 34 -37.73 8.47 31.64
N PHE A 35 -37.52 7.46 30.80
CA PHE A 35 -36.87 7.61 29.50
C PHE A 35 -37.96 7.84 28.45
N THR A 36 -38.06 9.05 27.91
CA THR A 36 -38.83 9.33 26.68
C THR A 36 -37.92 9.18 25.46
N LEU A 37 -38.37 8.37 24.50
CA LEU A 37 -37.67 7.78 23.35
C LEU A 37 -37.28 8.79 22.24
N PRO A 38 -36.05 8.70 21.66
CA PRO A 38 -35.66 9.37 20.42
C PRO A 38 -35.92 8.58 19.11
N ASN A 39 -36.51 7.36 19.17
CA ASN A 39 -36.51 6.41 18.05
C ASN A 39 -37.79 6.35 17.19
N MET A 40 -38.86 7.08 17.51
CA MET A 40 -40.15 6.90 16.82
C MET A 40 -40.24 7.60 15.46
N ASP A 41 -39.53 8.71 15.24
CA ASP A 41 -39.68 9.50 14.01
C ASP A 41 -38.94 8.89 12.81
N GLU A 42 -37.84 8.17 13.04
CA GLU A 42 -37.09 7.49 11.98
C GLU A 42 -37.88 6.31 11.39
N ALA A 43 -38.53 5.51 12.24
CA ALA A 43 -39.36 4.39 11.81
C ALA A 43 -40.59 4.85 10.99
N LYS A 44 -41.20 5.99 11.35
CA LYS A 44 -42.28 6.61 10.57
C LYS A 44 -41.78 7.05 9.19
N ASN A 45 -40.62 7.70 9.12
CA ASN A 45 -40.05 8.14 7.83
C ASN A 45 -39.72 6.96 6.91
N MET A 46 -39.20 5.87 7.45
CA MET A 46 -38.95 4.65 6.69
C MET A 46 -40.25 4.01 6.17
N ALA A 47 -41.31 4.01 6.98
CA ALA A 47 -42.64 3.56 6.55
C ALA A 47 -43.22 4.42 5.42
N LEU A 48 -43.06 5.75 5.48
CA LEU A 48 -43.49 6.66 4.41
C LEU A 48 -42.79 6.36 3.09
N LEU A 49 -41.46 6.19 3.12
CA LEU A 49 -40.67 5.83 1.94
C LEU A 49 -41.09 4.48 1.36
N PHE A 50 -41.36 3.49 2.22
CA PHE A 50 -41.81 2.17 1.81
C PHE A 50 -43.14 2.21 1.05
N PHE A 51 -44.15 2.93 1.57
CA PHE A 51 -45.44 3.06 0.90
C PHE A 51 -45.36 3.92 -0.38
N MET A 52 -44.49 4.94 -0.39
CA MET A 52 -44.25 5.75 -1.59
C MET A 52 -43.64 4.91 -2.72
N ASP A 53 -42.63 4.07 -2.45
CA ASP A 53 -42.05 3.16 -3.43
C ASP A 53 -43.09 2.15 -3.97
N HIS A 54 -43.91 1.57 -3.08
CA HIS A 54 -44.96 0.62 -3.48
C HIS A 54 -46.05 1.26 -4.35
N LEU A 55 -46.41 2.52 -4.08
CA LEU A 55 -47.34 3.28 -4.91
C LEU A 55 -46.69 3.66 -6.26
N MET A 56 -45.42 4.08 -6.26
CA MET A 56 -44.69 4.45 -7.47
C MET A 56 -44.53 3.28 -8.46
N GLN A 57 -44.27 2.08 -7.96
CA GLN A 57 -44.19 0.86 -8.79
C GLN A 57 -45.52 0.52 -9.48
N LYS A 58 -46.62 1.12 -9.03
CA LYS A 58 -47.99 0.68 -9.27
C LYS A 58 -48.91 1.84 -9.68
N ASN A 59 -48.43 2.66 -10.60
CA ASN A 59 -49.13 3.79 -11.20
C ASN A 59 -49.64 4.84 -10.19
N GLY A 60 -49.02 4.93 -9.01
CA GLY A 60 -49.31 5.96 -8.00
C GLY A 60 -50.62 5.78 -7.26
N ARG A 61 -51.34 4.66 -7.42
CA ARG A 61 -52.62 4.41 -6.74
C ARG A 61 -52.80 2.96 -6.31
N ARG A 62 -53.29 2.75 -5.08
CA ARG A 62 -53.58 1.43 -4.50
C ARG A 62 -54.70 1.49 -3.46
N THR A 63 -55.36 0.36 -3.22
CA THR A 63 -56.32 0.27 -2.11
C THR A 63 -55.61 0.19 -0.76
N ILE A 64 -56.26 0.64 0.31
CA ILE A 64 -55.76 0.48 1.68
C ILE A 64 -55.58 -1.01 2.00
N HIS A 65 -56.51 -1.85 1.55
CA HIS A 65 -56.42 -3.29 1.69
C HIS A 65 -55.11 -3.86 1.09
N ASP A 66 -54.76 -3.49 -0.15
CA ASP A 66 -53.56 -4.00 -0.82
C ASP A 66 -52.26 -3.53 -0.16
N LEU A 67 -52.26 -2.30 0.38
CA LEU A 67 -51.12 -1.77 1.12
C LEU A 67 -50.96 -2.44 2.49
N SER A 68 -52.07 -2.76 3.17
CA SER A 68 -52.04 -3.48 4.45
C SER A 68 -51.48 -4.91 4.34
N CYS A 69 -51.68 -5.57 3.19
CA CYS A 69 -51.05 -6.87 2.91
C CYS A 69 -49.52 -6.80 2.87
N GLN A 70 -48.92 -5.61 2.68
CA GLN A 70 -47.46 -5.43 2.67
C GLN A 70 -46.83 -5.41 4.06
N PHE A 71 -47.62 -5.45 5.15
CA PHE A 71 -47.08 -5.57 6.49
C PHE A 71 -46.26 -6.85 6.70
N GLY A 72 -46.49 -7.90 5.92
CA GLY A 72 -45.72 -9.15 5.93
C GLY A 72 -44.54 -9.20 4.94
N ALA A 73 -44.30 -8.13 4.18
CA ALA A 73 -43.27 -8.14 3.15
C ALA A 73 -41.85 -8.15 3.75
N ARG A 74 -40.89 -8.78 3.04
CA ARG A 74 -39.49 -8.97 3.50
C ARG A 74 -38.70 -7.65 3.71
N GLY A 75 -39.30 -6.50 3.44
CA GLY A 75 -38.71 -5.16 3.64
C GLY A 75 -39.47 -4.28 4.64
N PHE A 76 -40.54 -4.76 5.27
CA PHE A 76 -41.31 -4.00 6.26
C PHE A 76 -40.86 -4.40 7.67
N SER A 77 -40.08 -3.54 8.33
CA SER A 77 -39.45 -3.86 9.62
C SER A 77 -40.46 -3.85 10.79
N GLN A 78 -40.09 -4.45 11.92
CA GLN A 78 -40.93 -4.47 13.11
C GLN A 78 -41.14 -3.05 13.65
N GLU A 79 -40.11 -2.20 13.59
CA GLU A 79 -40.19 -0.80 14.04
C GLU A 79 -41.15 0.03 13.16
N MET A 80 -41.16 -0.20 11.84
CA MET A 80 -42.13 0.41 10.92
C MET A 80 -43.56 -0.05 11.24
N ARG A 81 -43.74 -1.33 11.61
CA ARG A 81 -45.02 -1.91 11.99
C ARG A 81 -45.55 -1.30 13.29
N ASP A 82 -44.68 -1.09 14.27
CA ASP A 82 -45.04 -0.43 15.53
C ASP A 82 -45.39 1.06 15.32
N ALA A 83 -44.81 1.70 14.29
CA ALA A 83 -45.05 3.10 13.95
C ALA A 83 -46.35 3.36 13.14
N VAL A 84 -46.73 2.43 12.26
CA VAL A 84 -47.91 2.54 11.37
C VAL A 84 -49.14 1.85 11.97
N GLY A 85 -48.92 0.87 12.85
CA GLY A 85 -49.94 -0.05 13.33
C GLY A 85 -50.10 -1.27 12.43
N THR A 86 -50.84 -2.27 12.93
CA THR A 86 -51.02 -3.58 12.26
C THR A 86 -52.40 -3.74 11.62
N THR A 87 -53.25 -2.72 11.66
CA THR A 87 -54.62 -2.74 11.14
C THR A 87 -54.77 -1.83 9.93
N GLN A 88 -55.78 -2.10 9.09
CA GLN A 88 -56.13 -1.22 7.97
C GLN A 88 -56.56 0.18 8.43
N GLU A 89 -57.25 0.26 9.57
CA GLU A 89 -57.62 1.52 10.21
C GLU A 89 -56.38 2.31 10.64
N GLY A 90 -55.40 1.67 11.28
CA GLY A 90 -54.14 2.30 11.66
C GLY A 90 -53.31 2.79 10.47
N LEU A 91 -53.28 2.02 9.37
CA LEU A 91 -52.65 2.43 8.12
C LEU A 91 -53.35 3.65 7.51
N THR A 92 -54.68 3.68 7.53
CA THR A 92 -55.48 4.80 7.03
C THR A 92 -55.19 6.06 7.82
N ASP A 93 -55.16 5.96 9.15
CA ASP A 93 -54.83 7.07 10.04
C ASP A 93 -53.40 7.57 9.80
N PHE A 94 -52.44 6.65 9.66
CA PHE A 94 -51.03 6.98 9.40
C PHE A 94 -50.83 7.71 8.06
N LEU A 95 -51.47 7.25 6.98
CA LEU A 95 -51.37 7.89 5.68
C LEU A 95 -52.15 9.21 5.62
N SER A 96 -53.29 9.30 6.32
CA SER A 96 -54.07 10.54 6.42
C SER A 96 -53.35 11.65 7.18
N ALA A 97 -52.47 11.29 8.11
CA ALA A 97 -51.59 12.23 8.81
C ALA A 97 -50.55 12.90 7.90
N HIS A 98 -50.38 12.42 6.65
CA HIS A 98 -49.41 12.95 5.68
C HIS A 98 -50.07 13.43 4.38
N PRO A 99 -50.96 14.45 4.44
CA PRO A 99 -51.72 14.92 3.30
C PRO A 99 -50.86 15.66 2.26
N SER A 100 -49.60 15.98 2.56
CA SER A 100 -48.65 16.51 1.57
C SER A 100 -48.19 15.46 0.56
N LEU A 101 -48.22 14.18 0.93
CA LEU A 101 -47.73 13.06 0.13
C LEU A 101 -48.87 12.21 -0.43
N PHE A 102 -49.93 11.96 0.36
CA PHE A 102 -51.02 11.07 -0.03
C PHE A 102 -52.37 11.79 -0.08
N THR A 103 -53.23 11.32 -0.98
CA THR A 103 -54.66 11.62 -1.00
C THR A 103 -55.42 10.33 -0.76
N LEU A 104 -56.36 10.35 0.19
CA LEU A 104 -57.25 9.22 0.47
C LEU A 104 -58.61 9.48 -0.19
N GLU A 105 -58.95 8.66 -1.17
CA GLU A 105 -60.24 8.67 -1.86
C GLU A 105 -60.99 7.38 -1.51
N ALA A 106 -61.86 7.46 -0.49
CA ALA A 106 -62.57 6.32 0.07
C ALA A 106 -61.63 5.18 0.54
N ASP A 107 -61.50 4.11 -0.25
CA ASP A 107 -60.63 2.95 0.03
C ASP A 107 -59.32 2.97 -0.80
N GLN A 108 -59.05 4.05 -1.54
CA GLN A 108 -57.83 4.19 -2.35
C GLN A 108 -56.89 5.28 -1.85
N VAL A 109 -55.60 4.96 -1.84
CA VAL A 109 -54.48 5.87 -1.59
C VAL A 109 -53.89 6.25 -2.94
N VAL A 110 -53.83 7.55 -3.20
CA VAL A 110 -53.20 8.14 -4.38
C VAL A 110 -51.98 8.94 -3.94
N LEU A 111 -50.83 8.70 -4.56
CA LEU A 111 -49.61 9.46 -4.33
C LEU A 111 -49.70 10.81 -5.06
N LYS A 112 -49.62 11.92 -4.32
CA LYS A 112 -49.65 13.26 -4.89
C LYS A 112 -48.43 13.49 -5.78
N GLY A 113 -48.67 14.04 -6.98
CA GLY A 113 -47.62 14.29 -7.98
C GLY A 113 -47.30 13.10 -8.90
N PHE A 114 -47.97 11.95 -8.71
CA PHE A 114 -47.82 10.80 -9.61
C PHE A 114 -48.92 10.82 -10.69
N GLY A 115 -48.56 11.15 -11.94
CA GLY A 115 -49.49 11.10 -13.09
C GLY A 115 -49.60 12.36 -13.95
N GLU A 116 -49.04 13.50 -13.56
CA GLU A 116 -48.83 14.66 -14.46
C GLU A 116 -47.51 14.49 -15.25
N MET A 117 -47.41 13.39 -15.99
CA MET A 117 -46.28 13.14 -16.90
C MET A 117 -46.72 13.34 -18.34
N ASP A 118 -46.83 14.61 -18.74
CA ASP A 118 -46.69 14.99 -20.14
C ASP A 118 -45.48 15.91 -20.30
N GLY A 119 -44.33 15.28 -20.57
CA GLY A 119 -43.23 15.80 -21.38
C GLY A 119 -42.49 17.09 -21.00
N LYS A 120 -42.81 17.82 -19.93
CA LYS A 120 -42.08 19.04 -19.55
C LYS A 120 -41.86 19.12 -18.04
N ASN A 121 -40.60 19.03 -17.63
CA ASN A 121 -40.12 19.27 -16.26
C ASN A 121 -40.82 20.48 -15.63
N HIS A 122 -41.73 20.23 -14.69
CA HIS A 122 -42.41 21.25 -13.88
C HIS A 122 -42.41 20.94 -12.37
N LEU A 123 -41.46 20.12 -11.89
CA LEU A 123 -41.15 20.00 -10.46
C LEU A 123 -40.37 21.21 -9.89
N MET A 124 -40.26 22.28 -10.66
CA MET A 124 -39.76 23.60 -10.25
C MET A 124 -40.93 24.58 -10.25
N LYS A 125 -41.80 24.50 -9.24
CA LYS A 125 -42.70 25.60 -8.79
C LYS A 125 -43.50 25.18 -7.54
N ILE A 126 -42.77 24.92 -6.45
CA ILE A 126 -43.26 25.13 -5.08
C ILE A 126 -42.57 26.41 -4.59
N PRO A 127 -43.25 27.32 -3.88
CA PRO A 127 -42.87 28.73 -3.82
C PRO A 127 -41.47 28.97 -3.27
N SER A 128 -40.82 29.92 -3.92
CA SER A 128 -39.50 30.47 -3.70
C SER A 128 -39.27 30.94 -2.25
N SER A 129 -38.67 30.08 -1.41
CA SER A 129 -38.06 30.54 -0.15
C SER A 129 -36.97 29.66 0.48
N VAL A 130 -36.26 28.80 -0.28
CA VAL A 130 -35.00 28.17 0.19
C VAL A 130 -34.02 28.13 -0.98
N ARG A 131 -32.81 28.68 -0.78
CA ARG A 131 -31.75 28.89 -1.77
C ARG A 131 -31.55 27.66 -2.66
N GLN A 132 -31.78 27.84 -3.96
CA GLN A 132 -31.56 26.84 -5.01
C GLN A 132 -30.06 26.51 -5.06
N ARG A 133 -29.65 25.40 -4.45
CA ARG A 133 -28.29 24.87 -4.55
C ARG A 133 -28.13 24.23 -5.93
N ASP A 134 -27.21 24.75 -6.72
CA ASP A 134 -26.86 24.19 -8.02
C ASP A 134 -25.92 22.99 -7.80
N TYR A 135 -26.52 21.80 -7.74
CA TYR A 135 -25.79 20.56 -7.46
C TYR A 135 -24.84 20.15 -8.58
N GLU A 136 -25.07 20.60 -9.81
CA GLU A 136 -24.17 20.38 -10.93
C GLU A 136 -22.91 21.24 -10.77
N LYS A 137 -23.10 22.51 -10.41
CA LYS A 137 -21.98 23.39 -10.04
C LYS A 137 -21.20 22.88 -8.82
N GLU A 138 -21.89 22.39 -7.79
CA GLU A 138 -21.25 21.79 -6.61
C GLU A 138 -20.45 20.53 -6.95
N ALA A 139 -20.92 19.73 -7.92
CA ALA A 139 -20.19 18.57 -8.42
C ALA A 139 -18.92 18.99 -9.18
N ILE A 140 -19.02 20.00 -10.05
CA ILE A 140 -17.86 20.56 -10.76
C ILE A 140 -16.84 21.09 -9.77
N GLU A 141 -17.25 21.96 -8.83
CA GLU A 141 -16.38 22.52 -7.79
C GLU A 141 -15.71 21.43 -6.94
N PHE A 142 -16.44 20.34 -6.62
CA PHE A 142 -15.90 19.20 -5.89
C PHE A 142 -14.76 18.51 -6.68
N PHE A 143 -14.98 18.20 -7.95
CA PHE A 143 -13.96 17.51 -8.76
C PHE A 143 -12.80 18.44 -9.13
N GLU A 144 -13.05 19.74 -9.33
CA GLU A 144 -12.00 20.74 -9.47
C GLU A 144 -11.14 20.84 -8.21
N ALA A 145 -11.75 20.87 -7.03
CA ALA A 145 -11.02 20.86 -5.76
C ALA A 145 -10.20 19.57 -5.59
N LYS A 146 -10.69 18.42 -6.06
CA LYS A 146 -9.95 17.15 -6.03
C LYS A 146 -8.77 17.17 -7.00
N LEU A 147 -8.94 17.64 -8.23
CA LEU A 147 -7.84 17.79 -9.19
C LEU A 147 -6.81 18.81 -8.66
N ASN A 148 -7.23 19.96 -8.13
CA ASN A 148 -6.31 20.92 -7.52
C ASN A 148 -5.54 20.34 -6.31
N LYS A 149 -6.15 19.43 -5.54
CA LYS A 149 -5.55 18.85 -4.33
C LYS A 149 -4.63 17.65 -4.61
N PHE A 150 -5.00 16.79 -5.54
CA PHE A 150 -4.32 15.51 -5.77
C PHE A 150 -3.45 15.50 -7.02
N GLY A 151 -3.65 16.46 -7.93
CA GLY A 151 -2.84 16.68 -9.11
C GLY A 151 -3.70 17.20 -10.27
N PRO A 152 -3.18 18.14 -11.07
CA PRO A 152 -3.95 18.81 -12.14
C PRO A 152 -4.48 17.86 -13.22
N GLU A 153 -4.02 16.60 -13.22
CA GLU A 153 -4.45 15.51 -14.08
C GLU A 153 -4.57 14.22 -13.26
N LEU A 154 -5.69 13.49 -13.40
CA LEU A 154 -5.91 12.20 -12.75
C LEU A 154 -6.56 11.19 -13.71
N GLN A 155 -6.36 9.91 -13.43
CA GLN A 155 -7.15 8.85 -14.07
C GLN A 155 -8.61 8.96 -13.64
N ILE A 156 -9.53 8.77 -14.58
CA ILE A 156 -10.98 8.83 -14.34
C ILE A 156 -11.38 7.84 -13.23
N LYS A 157 -10.79 6.64 -13.21
CA LYS A 157 -11.02 5.63 -12.16
C LYS A 157 -10.60 6.09 -10.76
N SER A 158 -9.48 6.82 -10.66
CA SER A 158 -8.99 7.35 -9.38
C SER A 158 -9.88 8.50 -8.90
N LEU A 159 -10.28 9.40 -9.80
CA LEU A 159 -11.20 10.50 -9.48
C LEU A 159 -12.59 9.98 -9.08
N LEU A 160 -13.06 8.92 -9.75
CA LEU A 160 -14.27 8.17 -9.38
C LEU A 160 -14.16 7.57 -7.97
N GLY A 161 -13.00 7.07 -7.57
CA GLY A 161 -12.76 6.59 -6.21
C GLY A 161 -12.97 7.67 -5.16
N HIS A 162 -12.55 8.91 -5.45
CA HIS A 162 -12.75 10.07 -4.56
C HIS A 162 -14.21 10.55 -4.49
N ARG A 163 -15.05 10.21 -5.48
CA ARG A 163 -16.49 10.48 -5.45
C ARG A 163 -17.19 9.85 -4.25
N SER A 164 -16.66 8.74 -3.69
CA SER A 164 -17.20 8.12 -2.46
C SER A 164 -17.22 9.07 -1.26
N GLN A 165 -16.38 10.11 -1.27
CA GLN A 165 -16.28 11.14 -0.23
C GLN A 165 -17.19 12.35 -0.49
N ALA A 166 -17.92 12.37 -1.61
CA ALA A 166 -18.78 13.48 -1.99
C ALA A 166 -20.18 13.38 -1.35
N ALA A 167 -20.87 14.52 -1.27
CA ALA A 167 -22.27 14.57 -0.84
C ALA A 167 -23.15 13.65 -1.73
N PRO A 168 -24.23 13.05 -1.19
CA PRO A 168 -25.13 12.18 -1.96
C PRO A 168 -25.59 12.79 -3.29
N GLU A 169 -25.83 14.10 -3.30
CA GLU A 169 -26.31 14.87 -4.45
C GLU A 169 -25.22 14.99 -5.54
N VAL A 170 -23.97 15.26 -5.14
CA VAL A 170 -22.81 15.26 -6.05
C VAL A 170 -22.58 13.87 -6.63
N ARG A 171 -22.78 12.81 -5.84
CA ARG A 171 -22.69 11.41 -6.31
C ARG A 171 -23.77 11.04 -7.30
N LEU A 172 -24.96 11.63 -7.17
CA LEU A 172 -26.09 11.40 -8.05
C LEU A 172 -25.88 12.09 -9.41
N VAL A 173 -25.47 13.36 -9.39
CA VAL A 173 -25.29 14.17 -10.62
C VAL A 173 -24.07 13.72 -11.43
N SER A 174 -23.01 13.25 -10.77
CA SER A 174 -21.80 12.77 -11.44
C SER A 174 -21.89 11.31 -11.97
N GLY A 175 -23.08 10.70 -11.97
CA GLY A 175 -23.28 9.35 -12.49
C GLY A 175 -22.86 8.23 -11.54
N ARG A 176 -23.50 7.06 -11.65
CA ARG A 176 -23.36 5.91 -10.72
C ARG A 176 -22.15 5.04 -11.07
N HIS A 177 -21.93 4.80 -12.35
CA HIS A 177 -20.90 3.89 -12.88
C HIS A 177 -19.81 4.62 -13.65
N LEU A 178 -18.65 3.97 -13.88
CA LEU A 178 -17.47 4.57 -14.52
C LEU A 178 -17.78 5.24 -15.88
N LYS A 179 -18.66 4.62 -16.67
CA LYS A 179 -19.07 5.13 -17.97
C LYS A 179 -19.84 6.47 -17.84
N GLU A 180 -20.87 6.50 -17.00
CA GLU A 180 -21.66 7.71 -16.74
C GLU A 180 -20.81 8.85 -16.15
N PHE A 181 -19.83 8.51 -15.30
CA PHE A 181 -18.92 9.51 -14.75
C PHE A 181 -17.95 10.07 -15.80
N ALA A 182 -17.44 9.22 -16.70
CA ALA A 182 -16.62 9.68 -17.82
C ALA A 182 -17.41 10.59 -18.77
N GLU A 183 -18.67 10.23 -19.05
CA GLU A 183 -19.61 11.03 -19.84
C GLU A 183 -19.90 12.38 -19.17
N PHE A 184 -20.16 12.39 -17.86
CA PHE A 184 -20.33 13.63 -17.08
C PHE A 184 -19.12 14.57 -17.23
N LEU A 185 -17.90 14.06 -17.06
CA LEU A 185 -16.68 14.87 -17.22
C LEU A 185 -16.50 15.36 -18.67
N GLN A 186 -16.88 14.56 -19.66
CA GLN A 186 -16.83 14.93 -21.08
C GLN A 186 -17.86 16.01 -21.45
N MET A 187 -19.02 16.02 -20.79
CA MET A 187 -20.04 17.06 -21.00
C MET A 187 -19.59 18.41 -20.44
N GLN A 188 -18.80 18.42 -19.37
CA GLN A 188 -18.29 19.63 -18.71
C GLN A 188 -16.99 20.15 -19.35
N THR A 189 -17.03 20.42 -20.65
CA THR A 189 -15.87 20.86 -21.47
C THR A 189 -15.30 22.24 -21.08
N ASP A 190 -16.00 22.99 -20.23
CA ASP A 190 -15.55 24.28 -19.70
C ASP A 190 -14.63 24.17 -18.48
N HIS A 191 -14.67 23.02 -17.81
CA HIS A 191 -13.91 22.78 -16.59
C HIS A 191 -12.89 21.65 -16.77
N PHE A 192 -13.26 20.63 -17.56
CA PHE A 192 -12.45 19.43 -17.73
C PHE A 192 -12.09 19.18 -19.20
N VAL A 193 -10.91 18.61 -19.41
CA VAL A 193 -10.51 18.00 -20.67
C VAL A 193 -10.30 16.52 -20.42
N VAL A 194 -11.02 15.68 -21.17
CA VAL A 194 -11.00 14.23 -21.03
C VAL A 194 -10.28 13.62 -22.22
N GLU A 195 -9.20 12.88 -21.96
CA GLU A 195 -8.38 12.21 -22.99
C GLU A 195 -8.23 10.74 -22.62
N GLY A 196 -8.94 9.87 -23.36
CA GLY A 196 -8.96 8.44 -23.10
C GLY A 196 -9.51 8.12 -21.71
N ASP A 197 -8.64 7.65 -20.81
CA ASP A 197 -8.98 7.29 -19.44
C ASP A 197 -8.58 8.35 -18.39
N ARG A 198 -8.22 9.56 -18.83
CA ARG A 198 -7.72 10.65 -17.98
C ARG A 198 -8.57 11.90 -18.07
N VAL A 199 -8.54 12.69 -17.01
CA VAL A 199 -9.20 13.99 -16.90
C VAL A 199 -8.25 15.03 -16.31
N ARG A 200 -8.21 16.21 -16.93
CA ARG A 200 -7.40 17.36 -16.52
C ARG A 200 -8.23 18.63 -16.46
N LEU A 201 -7.77 19.62 -15.69
CA LEU A 201 -8.43 20.93 -15.63
C LEU A 201 -8.14 21.75 -16.90
N LYS A 202 -9.17 22.41 -17.45
CA LYS A 202 -9.05 23.22 -18.67
C LYS A 202 -8.07 24.39 -18.52
N ASN A 203 -7.92 24.92 -17.30
CA ASN A 203 -7.02 26.05 -16.98
C ASN A 203 -5.53 25.67 -16.88
N MET A 204 -5.19 24.40 -17.07
CA MET A 204 -3.81 23.92 -17.18
C MET A 204 -3.67 23.02 -18.41
N PRO A 205 -3.34 23.59 -19.58
CA PRO A 205 -2.96 22.76 -20.73
C PRO A 205 -1.71 21.94 -20.37
N GLU A 206 -1.60 20.74 -20.94
CA GLU A 206 -0.32 20.02 -20.99
C GLU A 206 0.74 20.99 -21.54
N PRO A 207 1.97 21.05 -20.98
CA PRO A 207 3.01 21.84 -21.60
C PRO A 207 3.12 21.36 -23.04
N LYS A 208 2.64 22.19 -23.98
CA LYS A 208 2.79 21.90 -25.40
C LYS A 208 4.29 21.71 -25.60
N GLY A 209 4.68 20.61 -26.23
CA GLY A 209 6.07 20.22 -26.45
C GLY A 209 6.85 21.16 -27.38
N GLU A 210 6.61 22.46 -27.28
CA GLU A 210 7.32 23.51 -27.95
C GLU A 210 8.11 24.24 -26.86
N GLU A 211 9.43 24.11 -26.93
CA GLU A 211 10.45 24.82 -26.12
C GLU A 211 10.94 24.20 -24.81
N VAL A 212 10.87 22.88 -24.61
CA VAL A 212 11.74 22.29 -23.58
C VAL A 212 12.38 20.97 -23.98
N ASP A 213 13.70 20.90 -23.75
CA ASP A 213 14.57 19.73 -23.91
C ASP A 213 14.10 18.54 -23.05
N GLU A 214 12.98 17.93 -23.44
CA GLU A 214 12.47 16.66 -22.89
C GLU A 214 12.96 15.45 -23.71
N LEU A 215 13.89 15.69 -24.64
CA LEU A 215 14.57 14.66 -25.41
C LEU A 215 15.98 14.48 -24.84
N ASP A 216 16.43 13.23 -24.75
CA ASP A 216 17.82 12.93 -24.45
C ASP A 216 18.73 13.22 -25.66
N ASP A 217 20.06 13.09 -25.48
CA ASP A 217 21.06 13.32 -26.55
C ASP A 217 20.82 12.45 -27.81
N GLU A 218 19.95 11.44 -27.75
CA GLU A 218 19.56 10.55 -28.84
C GLU A 218 18.20 10.92 -29.46
N GLY A 219 17.54 11.99 -29.00
CA GLY A 219 16.23 12.42 -29.49
C GLY A 219 15.05 11.60 -28.96
N LYS A 220 15.22 10.83 -27.87
CA LYS A 220 14.15 10.04 -27.24
C LYS A 220 13.56 10.74 -26.01
N PRO A 221 12.28 10.51 -25.68
CA PRO A 221 11.67 11.09 -24.47
C PRO A 221 12.45 10.70 -23.20
N LEU A 222 12.68 11.67 -22.31
CA LEU A 222 13.29 11.44 -21.01
C LEU A 222 12.55 10.35 -20.22
N ALA A 223 13.24 9.27 -19.87
CA ALA A 223 12.71 8.15 -19.11
C ALA A 223 13.71 7.66 -18.05
N GLY A 224 13.22 6.89 -17.08
CA GLY A 224 14.05 6.19 -16.10
C GLY A 224 14.99 7.10 -15.31
N ILE A 225 16.27 6.74 -15.24
CA ILE A 225 17.31 7.52 -14.55
C ILE A 225 17.41 8.96 -15.09
N LYS A 226 17.39 9.15 -16.42
CA LYS A 226 17.54 10.48 -17.04
C LYS A 226 16.40 11.42 -16.64
N ALA A 227 15.17 10.90 -16.64
CA ALA A 227 13.98 11.62 -16.15
C ALA A 227 14.11 12.02 -14.67
N LYS A 228 14.62 11.11 -13.83
CA LYS A 228 14.85 11.37 -12.40
C LYS A 228 15.92 12.44 -12.19
N THR A 229 17.04 12.39 -12.91
CA THR A 229 18.11 13.39 -12.83
C THR A 229 17.61 14.77 -13.27
N ALA A 230 16.95 14.86 -14.43
CA ALA A 230 16.36 16.12 -14.90
C ALA A 230 15.36 16.71 -13.91
N ALA A 231 14.54 15.86 -13.27
CA ALA A 231 13.63 16.28 -12.22
C ALA A 231 14.37 16.81 -10.97
N VAL A 232 15.44 16.15 -10.53
CA VAL A 232 16.26 16.63 -9.40
C VAL A 232 16.87 18.00 -9.72
N ASP A 233 17.45 18.18 -10.91
CA ASP A 233 18.09 19.43 -11.32
C ASP A 233 17.08 20.57 -11.42
N PHE A 234 15.90 20.32 -11.98
CA PHE A 234 14.81 21.29 -11.99
C PHE A 234 14.33 21.64 -10.58
N LEU A 235 14.06 20.63 -9.74
CA LEU A 235 13.57 20.88 -8.38
C LEU A 235 14.61 21.63 -7.54
N LYS A 236 15.90 21.38 -7.78
CA LYS A 236 17.01 22.13 -7.18
C LYS A 236 16.98 23.59 -7.63
N SER A 237 16.93 23.85 -8.94
CA SER A 237 16.93 25.22 -9.47
C SER A 237 15.73 26.05 -9.02
N VAL A 238 14.54 25.43 -8.89
CA VAL A 238 13.35 26.08 -8.32
C VAL A 238 13.59 26.54 -6.88
N LEU A 239 14.33 25.77 -6.09
CA LEU A 239 14.64 26.14 -4.70
C LEU A 239 15.81 27.13 -4.61
N GLU A 240 16.78 27.09 -5.54
CA GLU A 240 17.86 28.08 -5.65
C GLU A 240 17.28 29.47 -5.98
N GLN A 241 16.24 29.54 -6.83
CA GLN A 241 15.51 30.79 -7.08
C GLN A 241 14.69 31.28 -5.88
N ASN A 242 14.53 30.47 -4.83
CA ASN A 242 13.72 30.76 -3.63
C ASN A 242 14.53 30.52 -2.35
N GLU A 243 15.79 30.99 -2.32
CA GLU A 243 16.82 30.67 -1.32
C GLU A 243 16.42 30.86 0.17
N ASP A 244 15.45 31.73 0.47
CA ASP A 244 15.10 32.11 1.85
C ASP A 244 13.72 31.65 2.33
N VAL A 245 12.86 31.13 1.45
CA VAL A 245 11.50 30.72 1.84
C VAL A 245 11.25 29.25 1.46
N PRO A 246 11.13 28.36 2.46
CA PRO A 246 10.73 26.97 2.22
C PRO A 246 9.39 26.91 1.49
N ILE A 247 9.36 26.22 0.35
CA ILE A 247 8.19 26.12 -0.52
C ILE A 247 7.26 25.02 0.03
N PRO A 248 5.95 25.28 0.20
CA PRO A 248 4.98 24.23 0.53
C PRO A 248 4.99 23.10 -0.51
N LEU A 249 4.92 21.84 -0.06
CA LEU A 249 5.02 20.66 -0.93
C LEU A 249 3.98 20.67 -2.06
N ASP A 250 2.76 21.14 -1.80
CA ASP A 250 1.69 21.19 -2.81
C ASP A 250 2.01 22.21 -3.91
N SER A 251 2.52 23.38 -3.54
CA SER A 251 2.99 24.39 -4.49
C SER A 251 4.22 23.91 -5.27
N PHE A 252 5.09 23.16 -4.61
CA PHE A 252 6.28 22.57 -5.22
C PHE A 252 5.91 21.46 -6.23
N TYR A 253 4.93 20.62 -5.89
CA TYR A 253 4.37 19.62 -6.80
C TYR A 253 3.66 20.24 -8.01
N LYS A 254 2.98 21.38 -7.82
CA LYS A 254 2.36 22.12 -8.93
C LYS A 254 3.42 22.60 -9.93
N LYS A 255 4.50 23.24 -9.45
CA LYS A 255 5.64 23.65 -10.29
C LYS A 255 6.29 22.47 -11.03
N PHE A 256 6.38 21.32 -10.37
CA PHE A 256 6.85 20.08 -10.99
C PHE A 256 5.93 19.63 -12.14
N CYS A 257 4.60 19.71 -11.96
CA CYS A 257 3.64 19.36 -13.01
C CYS A 257 3.59 20.35 -14.16
N GLU A 258 3.88 21.63 -13.90
CA GLU A 258 3.98 22.67 -14.94
C GLU A 258 5.19 22.43 -15.86
N ARG A 259 6.26 21.83 -15.33
CA ARG A 259 7.52 21.67 -16.06
C ARG A 259 7.62 20.38 -16.87
N PHE A 260 7.04 19.29 -16.38
CA PHE A 260 7.28 17.95 -16.92
C PHE A 260 6.02 17.29 -17.47
N SER A 261 6.15 16.72 -18.67
CA SER A 261 5.11 15.87 -19.26
C SER A 261 4.74 14.68 -18.38
N HIS A 262 3.55 14.11 -18.61
CA HIS A 262 3.06 12.97 -17.81
C HIS A 262 4.00 11.76 -17.89
N ALA A 263 4.67 11.53 -19.02
CA ALA A 263 5.63 10.44 -19.19
C ALA A 263 6.78 10.54 -18.16
N VAL A 264 7.39 11.73 -18.03
CA VAL A 264 8.44 11.99 -17.03
C VAL A 264 7.86 11.93 -15.61
N ARG A 265 6.64 12.44 -15.39
CA ARG A 265 5.98 12.39 -14.08
C ARG A 265 5.75 10.96 -13.59
N GLN A 266 5.51 9.98 -14.47
CA GLN A 266 5.36 8.58 -14.07
C GLN A 266 6.64 7.95 -13.51
N GLU A 267 7.79 8.40 -13.97
CA GLU A 267 9.10 7.91 -13.52
C GLU A 267 9.52 8.50 -12.16
N VAL A 268 8.97 9.68 -11.83
CA VAL A 268 9.35 10.47 -10.66
C VAL A 268 8.26 10.49 -9.59
N ALA A 269 7.11 11.09 -9.89
CA ALA A 269 5.99 11.25 -8.97
C ALA A 269 4.68 11.65 -9.67
N THR A 270 3.61 10.89 -9.42
CA THR A 270 2.25 11.18 -9.95
C THR A 270 1.32 11.85 -8.94
N ASN A 271 1.80 12.12 -7.73
CA ASN A 271 1.07 12.84 -6.69
C ASN A 271 2.04 13.47 -5.65
N PRO A 272 1.58 14.40 -4.79
CA PRO A 272 2.44 15.05 -3.80
C PRO A 272 3.13 14.08 -2.83
N LYS A 273 2.50 12.95 -2.48
CA LYS A 273 3.10 11.96 -1.57
C LYS A 273 4.25 11.21 -2.22
N GLU A 274 4.11 10.85 -3.48
CA GLU A 274 5.19 10.27 -4.27
C GLU A 274 6.34 11.27 -4.46
N LEU A 275 6.04 12.55 -4.72
CA LEU A 275 7.08 13.57 -4.82
C LEU A 275 7.81 13.74 -3.48
N LEU A 276 7.09 13.75 -2.37
CA LEU A 276 7.71 13.76 -1.04
C LEU A 276 8.65 12.57 -0.83
N GLN A 277 8.25 11.38 -1.28
CA GLN A 277 9.08 10.19 -1.19
C GLN A 277 10.33 10.32 -2.08
N PHE A 278 10.17 10.85 -3.30
CA PHE A 278 11.27 11.12 -4.22
C PHE A 278 12.29 12.11 -3.65
N LEU A 279 11.82 13.21 -3.05
CA LEU A 279 12.69 14.19 -2.38
C LEU A 279 13.41 13.58 -1.18
N LYS A 280 12.75 12.69 -0.43
CA LYS A 280 13.37 11.94 0.68
C LYS A 280 14.42 10.93 0.24
N LEU A 281 14.49 10.55 -1.03
CA LEU A 281 15.58 9.73 -1.56
C LEU A 281 16.83 10.58 -1.86
N ASN A 282 16.65 11.90 -2.02
CA ASN A 282 17.69 12.89 -2.31
C ASN A 282 17.93 13.84 -1.10
N ARG A 283 18.08 13.27 0.11
CA ARG A 283 18.18 14.06 1.38
C ARG A 283 19.45 14.90 1.47
N ASN A 284 20.46 14.58 0.68
CA ASN A 284 21.68 15.36 0.53
C ASN A 284 21.42 16.71 -0.17
N LEU A 285 20.34 16.83 -0.95
CA LEU A 285 19.98 18.06 -1.67
C LEU A 285 18.77 18.74 -1.03
N PHE A 286 17.75 17.97 -0.66
CA PHE A 286 16.47 18.51 -0.19
C PHE A 286 16.28 18.31 1.32
N PHE A 287 16.02 19.42 2.00
CA PHE A 287 15.59 19.44 3.39
C PHE A 287 14.07 19.62 3.47
N ILE A 288 13.40 18.78 4.26
CA ILE A 288 11.94 18.75 4.34
C ILE A 288 11.49 18.90 5.79
N ARG A 289 10.74 19.96 6.11
CA ARG A 289 10.19 20.22 7.45
C ARG A 289 8.77 20.77 7.35
N SER A 290 7.84 20.23 8.16
CA SER A 290 6.47 20.72 8.28
C SER A 290 5.75 20.95 6.93
N ASN A 291 5.85 19.98 6.02
CA ASN A 291 5.29 20.04 4.67
C ASN A 291 5.87 21.14 3.76
N LYS A 292 7.05 21.66 4.09
CA LYS A 292 7.81 22.59 3.26
C LYS A 292 9.15 21.99 2.86
N VAL A 293 9.61 22.35 1.67
CA VAL A 293 10.85 21.89 1.04
C VAL A 293 11.81 23.08 0.91
N SER A 294 13.06 22.89 1.28
CA SER A 294 14.16 23.84 1.10
C SER A 294 15.42 23.10 0.67
N LEU A 295 16.43 23.82 0.20
CA LEU A 295 17.76 23.22 -0.01
C LEU A 295 18.43 22.96 1.33
N VAL A 296 19.28 21.94 1.37
CA VAL A 296 20.22 21.74 2.47
C VAL A 296 21.27 22.84 2.39
N LYS A 297 21.20 23.84 3.27
CA LYS A 297 22.24 24.87 3.40
C LYS A 297 23.46 24.23 4.09
N THR A 298 24.55 24.00 3.36
CA THR A 298 25.86 23.73 3.96
C THR A 298 26.23 24.96 4.77
N ARG A 299 26.24 24.87 6.10
CA ARG A 299 26.67 26.00 6.94
C ARG A 299 28.15 26.27 6.67
N PRO A 300 28.57 27.50 6.37
CA PRO A 300 29.95 27.89 6.60
C PRO A 300 30.17 27.91 8.13
N GLU A 301 31.00 27.00 8.63
CA GLU A 301 31.45 27.05 10.02
C GLU A 301 32.48 28.19 10.15
N GLU A 302 32.07 29.29 10.79
CA GLU A 302 33.00 30.28 11.34
C GLU A 302 33.42 29.83 12.75
N ASN A 303 34.74 29.69 12.91
CA ASN A 303 35.56 29.68 14.12
C ASN A 303 35.50 28.48 15.08
N GLY A 304 36.54 27.63 15.00
CA GLY A 304 36.93 26.75 16.10
C GLY A 304 37.93 25.61 15.85
N SER A 305 39.10 25.92 15.27
CA SER A 305 40.38 25.17 15.39
C SER A 305 40.63 23.84 14.65
N GLU A 306 41.73 23.89 13.87
CA GLU A 306 42.76 22.85 13.60
C GLU A 306 42.32 21.49 13.03
N SER A 307 42.84 20.96 11.93
CA SER A 307 44.01 21.26 11.09
C SER A 307 43.75 20.63 9.72
N GLY A 308 43.86 21.39 8.63
CA GLY A 308 44.94 21.29 7.64
C GLY A 308 44.74 20.13 6.65
N ARG A 309 44.76 20.26 5.33
CA ARG A 309 45.26 21.28 4.38
C ARG A 309 44.84 20.70 3.00
N SER A 310 43.97 21.33 2.19
CA SER A 310 44.27 22.33 1.13
C SER A 310 45.41 21.90 0.18
N THR A 311 45.40 22.01 -1.15
CA THR A 311 44.51 22.52 -2.21
C THR A 311 45.32 22.38 -3.52
N ALA A 312 44.63 22.60 -4.66
CA ALA A 312 45.11 22.96 -6.01
C ALA A 312 45.21 21.76 -6.98
N SER A 313 44.77 21.86 -8.24
CA SER A 313 44.22 22.97 -9.03
C SER A 313 43.61 22.39 -10.32
N ALA A 314 42.81 23.22 -10.99
CA ALA A 314 41.96 22.94 -12.14
C ALA A 314 42.67 22.54 -13.46
N GLU A 315 41.81 22.07 -14.38
CA GLU A 315 41.94 22.01 -15.85
C GLU A 315 42.74 20.85 -16.47
N SER A 316 42.01 19.83 -16.98
CA SER A 316 41.83 19.61 -18.43
C SER A 316 41.30 18.19 -18.74
N ALA A 317 40.49 18.14 -19.80
CA ALA A 317 39.91 17.03 -20.55
C ALA A 317 40.45 15.58 -20.39
N ASN A 318 39.51 14.63 -20.57
CA ASN A 318 39.65 13.21 -20.91
C ASN A 318 39.83 12.17 -19.78
N GLY A 319 38.73 11.79 -19.11
CA GLY A 319 38.46 10.49 -18.46
C GLY A 319 39.49 9.91 -17.46
N PRO A 320 39.22 8.77 -16.78
CA PRO A 320 37.96 8.07 -16.53
C PRO A 320 37.48 8.23 -15.07
N SER A 321 36.26 7.76 -14.83
CA SER A 321 35.58 7.60 -13.53
C SER A 321 36.48 7.20 -12.36
N SER A 322 36.49 8.01 -11.30
CA SER A 322 36.85 7.57 -9.94
C SER A 322 36.02 8.35 -8.93
N GLY A 323 34.89 7.75 -8.55
CA GLY A 323 34.35 7.90 -7.21
C GLY A 323 34.57 6.56 -6.54
N ASP A 324 35.28 6.55 -5.41
CA ASP A 324 35.62 5.38 -4.62
C ASP A 324 34.39 4.55 -4.25
N ASN A 325 34.07 3.57 -5.10
CA ASN A 325 33.16 2.49 -4.80
C ASN A 325 33.98 1.21 -4.83
N ASN A 326 34.30 0.66 -3.66
CA ASN A 326 34.88 -0.68 -3.49
C ASN A 326 33.91 -1.80 -3.90
N ASN A 327 33.19 -1.62 -5.01
CA ASN A 327 32.19 -2.54 -5.49
C ASN A 327 32.81 -3.43 -6.57
N VAL A 328 33.32 -4.58 -6.14
CA VAL A 328 33.92 -5.60 -7.02
C VAL A 328 32.86 -6.27 -7.92
N LEU A 329 31.58 -6.15 -7.56
CA LEU A 329 30.45 -6.71 -8.31
C LEU A 329 29.92 -5.72 -9.35
N PHE A 330 29.55 -6.24 -10.52
CA PHE A 330 29.11 -5.47 -11.68
C PHE A 330 27.75 -4.77 -11.46
N PRO A 331 27.46 -3.67 -12.18
CA PRO A 331 26.13 -3.05 -12.17
C PRO A 331 25.05 -4.02 -12.65
N LEU A 332 23.96 -4.15 -11.90
CA LEU A 332 22.85 -5.03 -12.27
C LEU A 332 21.93 -4.34 -13.29
N ASN A 333 22.11 -4.64 -14.57
CA ASN A 333 21.32 -4.10 -15.68
C ASN A 333 21.22 -5.12 -16.83
N ALA A 334 20.45 -4.78 -17.87
CA ALA A 334 20.25 -5.65 -19.03
C ALA A 334 21.57 -6.01 -19.75
N ASP A 335 22.52 -5.08 -19.82
CA ASP A 335 23.81 -5.29 -20.49
C ASP A 335 24.67 -6.34 -19.76
N ASN A 336 24.59 -6.39 -18.43
CA ASN A 336 25.33 -7.33 -17.60
C ASN A 336 24.56 -8.61 -17.26
N LEU A 337 23.40 -8.85 -17.88
CA LEU A 337 22.58 -10.04 -17.61
C LEU A 337 23.36 -11.34 -17.79
N HIS A 338 24.23 -11.39 -18.80
CA HIS A 338 25.10 -12.54 -19.10
C HIS A 338 26.04 -12.94 -17.95
N ARG A 339 26.25 -12.04 -16.98
CA ARG A 339 27.07 -12.29 -15.79
C ARG A 339 26.29 -12.93 -14.64
N ILE A 340 24.97 -13.09 -14.77
CA ILE A 340 24.12 -13.80 -13.81
C ILE A 340 24.05 -15.27 -14.22
N HIS A 341 24.56 -16.16 -13.38
CA HIS A 341 24.62 -17.59 -13.68
C HIS A 341 23.32 -18.28 -13.30
N LEU A 342 22.48 -18.58 -14.29
CA LEU A 342 21.26 -19.35 -14.08
C LEU A 342 21.57 -20.86 -14.04
N VAL A 343 21.40 -21.46 -12.87
CA VAL A 343 21.71 -22.86 -12.57
C VAL A 343 20.43 -23.71 -12.60
N LYS A 344 20.33 -24.61 -13.58
CA LYS A 344 19.14 -25.46 -13.80
C LYS A 344 19.37 -26.95 -13.63
N ALA A 345 20.62 -27.37 -13.42
CA ALA A 345 21.02 -28.77 -13.37
C ALA A 345 22.05 -29.01 -12.27
N LEU A 346 22.07 -30.25 -11.75
CA LEU A 346 22.93 -30.64 -10.63
C LEU A 346 24.42 -30.39 -10.90
N LYS A 347 24.93 -30.78 -12.09
CA LYS A 347 26.35 -30.60 -12.41
C LYS A 347 26.75 -29.12 -12.44
N MET A 348 25.91 -28.26 -13.03
CA MET A 348 26.11 -26.81 -13.00
C MET A 348 26.08 -26.27 -11.58
N ALA A 349 25.21 -26.81 -10.71
CA ALA A 349 25.14 -26.40 -9.32
C ALA A 349 26.40 -26.77 -8.54
N GLN A 350 26.92 -27.99 -8.71
CA GLN A 350 28.19 -28.43 -8.10
C GLN A 350 29.37 -27.55 -8.52
N ASP A 351 29.47 -27.26 -9.82
CA ASP A 351 30.53 -26.39 -10.35
C ASP A 351 30.36 -24.95 -9.81
N THR A 352 29.12 -24.47 -9.70
CA THR A 352 28.83 -23.13 -9.16
C THR A 352 29.19 -23.02 -7.68
N VAL A 353 28.80 -23.99 -6.85
CA VAL A 353 29.15 -24.03 -5.42
C VAL A 353 30.67 -24.11 -5.23
N SER A 354 31.35 -24.95 -6.00
CA SER A 354 32.83 -25.04 -5.96
C SER A 354 33.48 -23.69 -6.27
N ASN A 355 32.96 -22.99 -7.26
CA ASN A 355 33.46 -21.67 -7.59
C ASN A 355 33.13 -20.59 -6.55
N LEU A 356 31.97 -20.68 -5.88
CA LEU A 356 31.63 -19.79 -4.75
C LEU A 356 32.62 -19.97 -3.60
N TYR A 357 33.01 -21.20 -3.27
CA TYR A 357 34.08 -21.46 -2.29
C TYR A 357 35.41 -20.84 -2.71
N ASN A 358 35.79 -20.98 -3.98
CA ASN A 358 37.02 -20.34 -4.50
C ASN A 358 36.99 -18.82 -4.37
N ASP A 359 35.84 -18.17 -4.61
CA ASP A 359 35.71 -16.72 -4.39
C ASP A 359 35.88 -16.34 -2.92
N LEU A 360 35.26 -17.12 -2.02
CA LEU A 360 35.31 -16.90 -0.58
C LEU A 360 36.73 -17.07 -0.05
N ASP A 361 37.47 -18.06 -0.54
CA ASP A 361 38.86 -18.29 -0.16
C ASP A 361 39.82 -17.25 -0.73
N SER A 362 39.48 -16.67 -1.88
CA SER A 362 40.25 -15.57 -2.48
C SER A 362 40.00 -14.21 -1.82
N SER A 363 38.97 -14.09 -0.98
CA SER A 363 38.62 -12.82 -0.33
C SER A 363 39.48 -12.55 0.92
N PRO A 364 40.24 -11.45 0.97
CA PRO A 364 41.20 -11.20 2.06
C PRO A 364 40.59 -10.66 3.36
N THR A 365 39.30 -10.30 3.36
CA THR A 365 38.66 -9.62 4.50
C THR A 365 37.66 -10.50 5.21
N GLU A 366 36.57 -10.87 4.55
CA GLU A 366 35.42 -11.50 5.19
C GLU A 366 34.71 -12.48 4.25
N LYS A 367 34.56 -13.72 4.71
CA LYS A 367 33.91 -14.80 3.96
C LYS A 367 32.41 -14.74 4.16
N PHE A 368 31.72 -13.97 3.31
CA PHE A 368 30.26 -13.89 3.34
C PHE A 368 29.63 -14.04 1.95
N ILE A 369 28.38 -14.50 1.94
CA ILE A 369 27.50 -14.54 0.77
C ILE A 369 26.18 -13.85 1.09
N GLY A 370 25.62 -13.14 0.11
CA GLY A 370 24.24 -12.66 0.16
C GLY A 370 23.30 -13.73 -0.37
N ILE A 371 22.20 -14.00 0.34
CA ILE A 371 21.22 -15.02 -0.06
C ILE A 371 19.81 -14.47 0.01
N ASP A 372 19.00 -14.82 -0.98
CA ASP A 372 17.57 -14.54 -1.03
C ASP A 372 16.78 -15.74 -1.60
N PHE A 373 15.58 -15.93 -1.06
CA PHE A 373 14.67 -17.04 -1.37
C PHE A 373 13.28 -16.51 -1.76
N LYS A 374 12.91 -16.66 -3.03
CA LYS A 374 11.60 -16.27 -3.54
C LYS A 374 10.54 -17.37 -3.23
N LEU A 375 9.36 -16.99 -2.74
CA LEU A 375 8.37 -17.90 -2.11
C LEU A 375 7.62 -18.86 -3.07
N VAL A 376 7.32 -20.03 -2.48
CA VAL A 376 6.53 -21.20 -2.91
C VAL A 376 6.97 -21.79 -4.26
N THR A 377 7.84 -22.81 -4.16
CA THR A 377 8.40 -23.66 -5.22
C THR A 377 9.45 -22.94 -6.09
N LEU A 378 10.68 -23.44 -6.22
CA LEU A 378 11.62 -23.08 -7.31
C LEU A 378 12.34 -21.68 -7.27
N GLY A 379 13.43 -21.51 -6.50
CA GLY A 379 14.43 -20.44 -6.75
C GLY A 379 15.23 -19.92 -5.53
N GLU A 380 16.54 -20.22 -5.44
CA GLU A 380 17.48 -19.59 -4.50
C GLU A 380 18.46 -18.69 -5.25
N VAL A 381 18.69 -17.47 -4.76
CA VAL A 381 19.65 -16.53 -5.34
C VAL A 381 20.81 -16.36 -4.38
N MET A 382 22.03 -16.59 -4.86
CA MET A 382 23.26 -16.37 -4.11
C MET A 382 24.15 -15.35 -4.82
N ALA A 383 24.75 -14.46 -4.04
CA ALA A 383 25.77 -13.54 -4.53
C ALA A 383 27.03 -13.59 -3.66
N SER A 384 28.18 -13.62 -4.33
CA SER A 384 29.51 -13.35 -3.75
C SER A 384 30.00 -11.97 -4.21
N ASN A 385 31.17 -11.55 -3.77
CA ASN A 385 31.79 -10.30 -4.21
C ASN A 385 32.09 -10.24 -5.72
N SER A 386 32.12 -11.39 -6.42
CA SER A 386 32.51 -11.47 -7.84
C SER A 386 31.41 -12.03 -8.75
N ARG A 387 30.41 -12.74 -8.22
CA ARG A 387 29.38 -13.41 -9.03
C ARG A 387 27.99 -13.43 -8.40
N ILE A 388 26.99 -13.61 -9.25
CA ILE A 388 25.60 -13.89 -8.86
C ILE A 388 25.18 -15.20 -9.52
N ALA A 389 24.61 -16.11 -8.72
CA ALA A 389 24.04 -17.36 -9.16
C ALA A 389 22.57 -17.45 -8.76
N VAL A 390 21.73 -17.92 -9.68
CA VAL A 390 20.31 -18.17 -9.46
C VAL A 390 20.05 -19.66 -9.65
N PHE A 391 19.79 -20.37 -8.56
CA PHE A 391 19.50 -21.79 -8.53
C PHE A 391 18.01 -22.04 -8.68
N ASP A 392 17.60 -22.66 -9.79
CA ASP A 392 16.22 -23.05 -10.03
C ASP A 392 15.90 -24.33 -9.22
N LEU A 393 15.48 -24.17 -7.96
CA LEU A 393 15.25 -25.27 -6.98
C LEU A 393 13.92 -26.00 -7.17
N ALA A 394 13.75 -26.43 -8.39
CA ALA A 394 12.50 -26.19 -9.03
C ALA A 394 11.73 -27.47 -9.24
N HIS A 395 12.37 -28.22 -10.11
CA HIS A 395 11.98 -29.52 -10.57
C HIS A 395 12.97 -30.54 -10.01
N SER A 396 13.86 -30.13 -9.08
CA SER A 396 15.00 -30.94 -8.65
C SER A 396 15.49 -30.55 -7.24
N ASP A 397 14.95 -31.20 -6.21
CA ASP A 397 15.44 -31.07 -4.84
C ASP A 397 16.91 -31.52 -4.70
N SER A 398 17.39 -32.39 -5.60
CA SER A 398 18.80 -32.81 -5.65
C SER A 398 19.77 -31.65 -5.87
N ILE A 399 19.35 -30.55 -6.50
CA ILE A 399 20.20 -29.36 -6.61
C ILE A 399 20.53 -28.84 -5.20
N LEU A 400 19.54 -28.72 -4.32
CA LEU A 400 19.79 -28.28 -2.94
C LEU A 400 20.59 -29.31 -2.14
N MET A 401 20.26 -30.60 -2.30
CA MET A 401 20.75 -31.67 -1.43
C MET A 401 22.09 -32.30 -1.85
N GLU A 402 22.46 -32.26 -3.13
CA GLU A 402 23.62 -32.98 -3.68
C GLU A 402 24.66 -32.06 -4.34
N SER A 403 24.39 -30.75 -4.42
CA SER A 403 25.32 -29.83 -5.09
C SER A 403 26.36 -29.19 -4.17
N GLY A 404 26.31 -29.42 -2.85
CA GLY A 404 27.10 -28.69 -1.87
C GLY A 404 26.38 -27.48 -1.25
N LEU A 405 25.15 -27.15 -1.68
CA LEU A 405 24.38 -26.02 -1.17
C LEU A 405 23.99 -26.21 0.29
N LYS A 406 23.52 -27.41 0.66
CA LYS A 406 23.25 -27.78 2.06
C LYS A 406 24.48 -27.56 2.94
N GLU A 407 25.63 -28.06 2.53
CA GLU A 407 26.90 -27.92 3.25
C GLU A 407 27.28 -26.46 3.41
N LEU A 408 27.12 -25.65 2.34
CA LEU A 408 27.34 -24.21 2.39
C LEU A 408 26.40 -23.52 3.39
N MET A 409 25.11 -23.87 3.41
CA MET A 409 24.13 -23.33 4.37
C MET A 409 24.45 -23.69 5.82
N GLU A 410 24.97 -24.89 6.05
CA GLU A 410 25.31 -25.40 7.38
C GLU A 410 26.72 -24.96 7.86
N ASN A 411 27.56 -24.40 6.99
CA ASN A 411 28.96 -24.05 7.29
C ASN A 411 29.10 -22.81 8.19
N GLU A 412 29.64 -22.96 9.40
CA GLU A 412 29.83 -21.85 10.35
C GLU A 412 30.90 -20.82 9.92
N SER A 413 31.87 -21.24 9.09
CA SER A 413 32.96 -20.37 8.62
C SER A 413 32.58 -19.39 7.52
N VAL A 414 31.38 -19.56 6.94
CA VAL A 414 30.83 -18.68 5.90
C VAL A 414 29.62 -17.97 6.48
N LEU A 415 29.65 -16.64 6.49
CA LEU A 415 28.54 -15.80 6.93
C LEU A 415 27.49 -15.70 5.82
N LYS A 416 26.23 -15.99 6.14
CA LYS A 416 25.10 -15.81 5.23
C LYS A 416 24.37 -14.54 5.59
N VAL A 417 24.37 -13.57 4.68
CA VAL A 417 23.65 -12.32 4.85
C VAL A 417 22.29 -12.45 4.19
N VAL A 418 21.23 -12.39 4.98
CA VAL A 418 19.84 -12.67 4.56
C VAL A 418 18.92 -11.58 5.11
N HIS A 419 17.78 -11.35 4.46
CA HIS A 419 16.72 -10.51 5.01
C HIS A 419 15.57 -11.39 5.52
N ASP A 420 15.19 -11.23 6.79
CA ASP A 420 14.10 -12.01 7.42
C ASP A 420 14.30 -13.53 7.27
N VAL A 421 15.38 -14.04 7.88
CA VAL A 421 15.80 -15.44 7.73
C VAL A 421 14.78 -16.42 8.30
N LYS A 422 13.93 -15.99 9.24
CA LYS A 422 13.04 -16.86 10.02
C LYS A 422 12.17 -17.76 9.14
N ARG A 423 11.57 -17.18 8.11
CA ARG A 423 10.70 -17.90 7.17
C ARG A 423 11.48 -18.96 6.39
N VAL A 424 12.67 -18.59 5.92
CA VAL A 424 13.55 -19.46 5.13
C VAL A 424 14.10 -20.60 5.98
N ALA A 425 14.66 -20.28 7.15
CA ALA A 425 15.20 -21.27 8.08
C ALA A 425 14.14 -22.31 8.50
N THR A 426 12.92 -21.86 8.79
CA THR A 426 11.81 -22.77 9.12
C THR A 426 11.49 -23.70 7.94
N LEU A 427 11.43 -23.18 6.71
CA LEU A 427 11.15 -23.96 5.51
C LEU A 427 12.25 -25.01 5.25
N LEU A 428 13.52 -24.58 5.27
CA LEU A 428 14.68 -25.45 5.05
C LEU A 428 14.77 -26.57 6.08
N ALA A 429 14.56 -26.25 7.36
CA ALA A 429 14.60 -27.23 8.44
C ALA A 429 13.45 -28.25 8.33
N GLN A 430 12.22 -27.80 8.07
CA GLN A 430 11.05 -28.68 8.04
C GLN A 430 10.97 -29.54 6.77
N ARG A 431 11.35 -29.00 5.61
CA ARG A 431 11.21 -29.69 4.31
C ARG A 431 12.44 -30.53 3.95
N TYR A 432 13.62 -30.00 4.25
CA TYR A 432 14.88 -30.54 3.73
C TYR A 432 15.87 -30.96 4.84
N ALA A 433 15.50 -30.79 6.11
CA ALA A 433 16.39 -31.02 7.25
C ALA A 433 17.72 -30.23 7.15
N VAL A 434 17.68 -29.05 6.53
CA VAL A 434 18.83 -28.15 6.38
C VAL A 434 18.77 -27.08 7.47
N ASN A 435 19.83 -26.98 8.28
CA ASN A 435 19.88 -26.03 9.40
C ASN A 435 20.91 -24.93 9.14
N MET A 436 20.44 -23.76 8.70
CA MET A 436 21.32 -22.62 8.43
C MET A 436 22.14 -22.22 9.67
N ARG A 437 23.42 -21.89 9.46
CA ARG A 437 24.34 -21.41 10.51
C ARG A 437 25.06 -20.13 10.10
N SER A 438 25.58 -19.38 11.08
CA SER A 438 26.35 -18.15 10.86
C SER A 438 25.59 -17.16 9.95
N VAL A 439 24.52 -16.56 10.49
CA VAL A 439 23.64 -15.68 9.73
C VAL A 439 23.72 -14.24 10.24
N PHE A 440 23.83 -13.30 9.28
CA PHE A 440 23.56 -11.90 9.50
C PHE A 440 22.17 -11.56 8.93
N ASP A 441 21.18 -11.36 9.81
CA ASP A 441 19.84 -10.95 9.37
C ASP A 441 19.74 -9.42 9.31
N THR A 442 19.57 -8.89 8.11
CA THR A 442 19.52 -7.44 7.87
C THR A 442 18.29 -6.77 8.49
N GLN A 443 17.16 -7.48 8.65
CA GLN A 443 15.97 -6.97 9.33
C GLN A 443 16.20 -6.88 10.84
N ILE A 444 16.86 -7.89 11.43
CA ILE A 444 17.23 -7.89 12.85
C ILE A 444 18.27 -6.81 13.13
N ALA A 445 19.29 -6.66 12.27
CA ALA A 445 20.31 -5.62 12.40
C ALA A 445 19.67 -4.23 12.44
N HIS A 446 18.75 -3.94 11.51
CA HIS A 446 18.00 -2.68 11.54
C HIS A 446 17.23 -2.48 12.85
N THR A 447 16.53 -3.52 13.32
CA THR A 447 15.72 -3.45 14.53
C THR A 447 16.60 -3.15 15.76
N VAL A 448 17.77 -3.77 15.87
CA VAL A 448 18.74 -3.50 16.94
C VAL A 448 19.27 -2.05 16.87
N ILE A 449 19.59 -1.57 15.67
CA ILE A 449 20.02 -0.17 15.46
C ILE A 449 18.92 0.82 15.89
N GLN A 450 17.66 0.52 15.61
CA GLN A 450 16.53 1.36 16.03
C GLN A 450 16.29 1.30 17.54
N HIS A 451 16.42 0.13 18.15
CA HIS A 451 16.32 -0.06 19.60
C HIS A 451 17.34 0.82 20.33
N ASP A 452 18.60 0.79 19.90
CA ASP A 452 19.67 1.62 20.45
C ASP A 452 19.41 3.13 20.24
N LYS A 453 19.05 3.54 19.02
CA LYS A 453 18.84 4.96 18.69
C LYS A 453 17.62 5.59 19.39
N PHE A 454 16.55 4.83 19.60
CA PHE A 454 15.28 5.36 20.13
C PHE A 454 14.96 4.90 21.54
N ASN A 455 15.79 4.04 22.13
CA ASN A 455 15.58 3.43 23.45
C ASN A 455 14.18 2.81 23.61
N LYS A 456 13.68 2.18 22.54
CA LYS A 456 12.38 1.50 22.49
C LYS A 456 12.56 0.01 22.58
N SER A 457 11.63 -0.67 23.25
CA SER A 457 11.60 -2.13 23.27
C SER A 457 11.52 -2.71 21.86
N MET A 458 12.31 -3.75 21.57
CA MET A 458 12.30 -4.46 20.29
C MET A 458 10.90 -4.96 19.91
N ALA A 459 10.05 -5.29 20.89
CA ALA A 459 8.69 -5.78 20.66
C ALA A 459 7.73 -4.70 20.11
N GLU A 460 8.06 -3.42 20.30
CA GLU A 460 7.27 -2.29 19.82
C GLU A 460 7.69 -1.84 18.42
N LEU A 461 8.86 -2.30 17.96
CA LEU A 461 9.40 -1.96 16.65
C LEU A 461 8.77 -2.86 15.58
N ARG A 462 8.23 -2.24 14.53
CA ARG A 462 7.72 -2.99 13.37
C ARG A 462 8.87 -3.54 12.53
N ALA A 463 8.68 -4.74 12.02
CA ALA A 463 9.56 -5.33 11.02
C ALA A 463 9.64 -4.42 9.78
N ILE A 464 10.85 -4.23 9.26
CA ILE A 464 11.11 -3.46 8.05
C ILE A 464 11.16 -4.39 6.83
N SER A 465 10.50 -4.02 5.73
CA SER A 465 10.66 -4.75 4.46
C SER A 465 11.99 -4.41 3.79
N PHE A 466 12.49 -5.30 2.93
CA PHE A 466 13.76 -5.09 2.23
C PHE A 466 13.81 -3.76 1.45
N ILE A 467 12.75 -3.45 0.69
CA ILE A 467 12.66 -2.19 -0.07
C ILE A 467 12.76 -0.98 0.88
N ASN A 468 12.12 -1.03 2.05
CA ASN A 468 12.21 0.06 3.01
C ASN A 468 13.59 0.13 3.67
N LEU A 469 14.24 -1.00 3.90
CA LEU A 469 15.61 -1.07 4.37
C LEU A 469 16.56 -0.38 3.37
N GLN A 470 16.44 -0.69 2.08
CA GLN A 470 17.21 -0.05 1.01
C GLN A 470 16.95 1.47 0.98
N ARG A 471 15.72 1.94 1.17
CA ARG A 471 15.42 3.39 1.28
C ARG A 471 16.11 4.07 2.45
N VAL A 472 16.32 3.36 3.55
CA VAL A 472 16.95 3.93 4.76
C VAL A 472 18.46 3.98 4.62
N TYR A 473 19.09 2.91 4.14
CA TYR A 473 20.54 2.76 4.17
C TYR A 473 21.21 2.98 2.81
N TYR A 474 20.54 2.68 1.70
CA TYR A 474 21.12 2.78 0.35
C TYR A 474 20.15 3.37 -0.70
N PRO A 475 19.61 4.58 -0.46
CA PRO A 475 18.58 5.18 -1.32
C PRO A 475 19.08 5.51 -2.74
N GLN A 476 20.39 5.72 -2.91
CA GLN A 476 21.01 6.02 -4.20
C GLN A 476 20.73 4.92 -5.25
N SER A 477 20.77 3.66 -4.85
CA SER A 477 20.49 2.53 -5.76
C SER A 477 19.07 2.56 -6.30
N LEU A 478 18.07 2.99 -5.52
CA LEU A 478 16.70 3.14 -6.00
C LEU A 478 16.55 4.33 -6.96
N MET A 479 17.32 5.40 -6.76
CA MET A 479 17.33 6.56 -7.65
C MET A 479 17.97 6.24 -9.00
N MET A 480 19.01 5.42 -8.99
CA MET A 480 19.70 4.94 -10.19
C MET A 480 18.99 3.76 -10.87
N SER A 481 17.81 3.34 -10.40
CA SER A 481 17.04 2.25 -11.03
C SER A 481 15.93 2.81 -11.92
N ASP A 482 15.59 2.12 -13.01
CA ASP A 482 14.39 2.43 -13.83
C ASP A 482 13.09 1.89 -13.20
N VAL A 483 13.13 1.49 -11.92
CA VAL A 483 12.00 0.88 -11.23
C VAL A 483 11.09 1.98 -10.67
N THR A 484 9.80 1.92 -11.04
CA THR A 484 8.77 2.85 -10.55
C THR A 484 8.18 2.39 -9.21
N PRO A 485 7.63 3.29 -8.38
CA PRO A 485 6.95 2.92 -7.13
C PRO A 485 5.82 1.89 -7.32
N ARG A 486 5.12 1.94 -8.46
CA ARG A 486 4.09 0.95 -8.82
C ARG A 486 4.71 -0.44 -9.03
N LYS A 487 5.82 -0.55 -9.78
CA LYS A 487 6.54 -1.82 -9.98
C LYS A 487 7.04 -2.41 -8.65
N LEU A 488 7.53 -1.57 -7.72
CA LEU A 488 7.96 -2.00 -6.38
C LEU A 488 6.83 -2.62 -5.52
N SER A 489 5.57 -2.32 -5.84
CA SER A 489 4.41 -2.84 -5.10
C SER A 489 3.84 -4.14 -5.67
N HIS A 490 4.23 -4.53 -6.88
CA HIS A 490 3.77 -5.74 -7.53
C HIS A 490 4.75 -6.89 -7.26
N THR A 491 4.28 -7.95 -6.60
CA THR A 491 5.07 -9.18 -6.49
C THR A 491 5.01 -9.94 -7.82
N PRO A 492 6.15 -10.19 -8.50
CA PRO A 492 6.15 -10.94 -9.74
C PRO A 492 5.73 -12.40 -9.48
N ASN A 493 5.21 -13.06 -10.50
CA ASN A 493 4.89 -14.48 -10.41
C ASN A 493 6.17 -15.32 -10.50
N TRP A 494 6.76 -15.65 -9.34
CA TRP A 494 8.01 -16.43 -9.26
C TRP A 494 7.88 -17.84 -9.83
N GLY A 495 6.68 -18.38 -9.97
CA GLY A 495 6.42 -19.68 -10.62
C GLY A 495 6.46 -19.66 -12.15
N GLN A 496 6.57 -18.48 -12.78
CA GLN A 496 6.62 -18.36 -14.23
C GLN A 496 7.85 -19.09 -14.80
N ARG A 497 7.63 -19.97 -15.80
CA ARG A 497 8.69 -20.67 -16.54
C ARG A 497 8.45 -20.58 -18.06
N PRO A 498 9.51 -20.48 -18.89
CA PRO A 498 10.92 -20.30 -18.51
C PRO A 498 11.15 -18.97 -17.77
N ILE A 499 12.17 -18.92 -16.91
CA ILE A 499 12.57 -17.66 -16.23
C ILE A 499 13.00 -16.67 -17.31
N THR A 500 12.31 -15.53 -17.38
CA THR A 500 12.63 -14.47 -18.33
C THR A 500 13.79 -13.62 -17.82
N ASP A 501 14.49 -12.94 -18.74
CA ASP A 501 15.58 -12.03 -18.42
C ASP A 501 15.18 -10.95 -17.39
N ALA A 502 13.97 -10.40 -17.54
CA ALA A 502 13.41 -9.45 -16.60
C ALA A 502 13.20 -10.06 -15.21
N LEU A 503 12.70 -11.31 -15.13
CA LEU A 503 12.51 -12.02 -13.87
C LEU A 503 13.86 -12.36 -13.21
N LEU A 504 14.88 -12.65 -14.02
CA LEU A 504 16.23 -12.96 -13.54
C LEU A 504 16.89 -11.72 -12.89
N LEU A 505 16.75 -10.54 -13.49
CA LEU A 505 17.21 -9.28 -12.90
C LEU A 505 16.50 -8.99 -11.57
N LEU A 506 15.16 -9.16 -11.52
CA LEU A 506 14.38 -8.97 -10.30
C LEU A 506 14.76 -9.98 -9.20
N ALA A 507 15.11 -11.21 -9.57
CA ALA A 507 15.58 -12.21 -8.62
C ALA A 507 16.93 -11.80 -8.01
N ALA A 508 17.86 -11.29 -8.83
CA ALA A 508 19.21 -10.91 -8.44
C ALA A 508 19.31 -9.62 -7.61
N GLU A 509 18.32 -8.73 -7.68
CA GLU A 509 18.36 -7.37 -7.11
C GLU A 509 18.66 -7.34 -5.61
N GLU A 510 17.97 -8.17 -4.82
CA GLU A 510 18.13 -8.15 -3.36
C GLU A 510 19.54 -8.62 -2.95
N CYS A 511 20.01 -9.74 -3.49
CA CYS A 511 21.34 -10.27 -3.22
C CYS A 511 22.45 -9.33 -3.69
N HIS A 512 22.30 -8.74 -4.88
CA HIS A 512 23.25 -7.74 -5.39
C HIS A 512 23.36 -6.57 -4.40
N THR A 513 22.23 -6.02 -3.98
CA THR A 513 22.17 -4.88 -3.05
C THR A 513 22.77 -5.22 -1.68
N ILE A 514 22.52 -6.44 -1.17
CA ILE A 514 23.11 -6.95 0.07
C ILE A 514 24.63 -6.95 0.01
N VAL A 515 25.20 -7.57 -1.04
CA VAL A 515 26.66 -7.77 -1.16
C VAL A 515 27.38 -6.49 -1.55
N THR A 516 26.77 -5.65 -2.36
CA THR A 516 27.36 -4.38 -2.81
C THR A 516 27.44 -3.36 -1.67
N ALA A 517 26.38 -3.19 -0.88
CA ALA A 517 26.28 -2.07 0.05
C ALA A 517 25.68 -2.41 1.42
N LEU A 518 24.49 -3.01 1.45
CA LEU A 518 23.68 -3.01 2.68
C LEU A 518 24.36 -3.73 3.84
N TYR A 519 25.06 -4.83 3.58
CA TYR A 519 25.79 -5.54 4.64
C TYR A 519 26.80 -4.62 5.34
N ARG A 520 27.70 -3.99 4.57
CA ARG A 520 28.76 -3.10 5.08
C ARG A 520 28.19 -1.87 5.80
N LEU A 521 27.09 -1.33 5.29
CA LEU A 521 26.40 -0.18 5.89
C LEU A 521 25.71 -0.53 7.21
N LEU A 522 25.16 -1.74 7.33
CA LEU A 522 24.49 -2.19 8.55
C LEU A 522 25.49 -2.60 9.62
N ILE A 523 26.52 -3.36 9.28
CA ILE A 523 27.53 -3.80 10.26
C ILE A 523 28.29 -2.60 10.84
N SER A 524 28.61 -1.59 10.03
CA SER A 524 29.28 -0.36 10.49
C SER A 524 28.40 0.51 11.40
N GLN A 525 27.08 0.41 11.30
CA GLN A 525 26.14 1.14 12.16
C GLN A 525 25.66 0.31 13.36
N LEU A 526 25.98 -0.98 13.43
CA LEU A 526 25.55 -1.84 14.52
C LEU A 526 26.33 -1.48 15.80
N PRO A 527 25.66 -1.10 16.90
CA PRO A 527 26.35 -0.70 18.13
C PRO A 527 27.13 -1.88 18.73
N ALA A 528 28.40 -1.67 19.04
CA ALA A 528 29.24 -2.70 19.65
C ALA A 528 28.69 -3.21 21.00
N SER A 529 27.98 -2.36 21.74
CA SER A 529 27.28 -2.72 22.99
C SER A 529 26.13 -3.70 22.79
N HIS A 530 25.58 -3.77 21.58
CA HIS A 530 24.41 -4.59 21.24
C HIS A 530 24.73 -5.77 20.32
N THR A 531 26.01 -6.04 20.03
CA THR A 531 26.43 -7.20 19.21
C THR A 531 25.92 -8.52 19.79
N SER A 532 26.04 -8.74 21.10
CA SER A 532 25.52 -9.97 21.73
C SER A 532 23.99 -10.08 21.67
N LEU A 533 23.26 -8.96 21.67
CA LEU A 533 21.81 -8.95 21.49
C LEU A 533 21.47 -9.35 20.04
N PHE A 534 22.16 -8.75 19.07
CA PHE A 534 22.01 -9.06 17.66
C PHE A 534 22.24 -10.55 17.37
N GLU A 535 23.37 -11.10 17.82
CA GLU A 535 23.70 -12.52 17.63
C GLU A 535 22.65 -13.45 18.24
N ARG A 536 22.16 -13.14 19.44
CA ARG A 536 21.10 -13.90 20.10
C ARG A 536 19.82 -13.88 19.27
N LYS A 537 19.43 -12.72 18.75
CA LYS A 537 18.22 -12.57 17.92
C LYS A 537 18.34 -13.32 16.59
N CYS A 538 19.51 -13.28 15.94
CA CYS A 538 19.77 -14.12 14.77
C CYS A 538 19.64 -15.62 15.10
N LYS A 539 20.19 -16.09 16.22
CA LYS A 539 20.04 -17.48 16.66
C LYS A 539 18.59 -17.86 16.95
N GLU A 540 17.82 -16.98 17.62
CA GLU A 540 16.39 -17.18 17.86
C GLU A 540 15.59 -17.29 16.55
N ALA A 541 15.94 -16.51 15.52
CA ALA A 541 15.29 -16.55 14.22
C ALA A 541 15.55 -17.86 13.45
N LEU A 542 16.65 -18.55 13.72
CA LEU A 542 16.98 -19.84 13.12
C LEU A 542 16.22 -21.01 13.74
N VAL A 543 15.61 -20.84 14.92
CA VAL A 543 14.82 -21.89 15.57
C VAL A 543 13.49 -22.06 14.81
N PRO A 544 13.23 -23.25 14.22
CA PRO A 544 12.00 -23.49 13.48
C PRO A 544 10.78 -23.39 14.40
N VAL A 545 9.76 -22.64 13.97
CA VAL A 545 8.50 -22.59 14.72
C VAL A 545 7.65 -23.82 14.36
N PRO A 546 7.11 -24.58 15.32
CA PRO A 546 6.16 -25.64 15.03
C PRO A 546 4.90 -25.05 14.35
N ASN A 547 4.47 -25.66 13.23
CA ASN A 547 3.35 -25.16 12.45
C ASN A 547 2.08 -25.01 13.31
N LYS A 548 1.54 -23.79 13.41
CA LYS A 548 0.09 -23.64 13.62
C LYS A 548 -0.60 -24.12 12.34
N PRO A 549 -1.70 -24.90 12.44
CA PRO A 549 -2.46 -25.28 11.25
C PRO A 549 -2.85 -24.02 10.47
N PRO A 550 -2.84 -24.07 9.13
CA PRO A 550 -3.23 -22.92 8.32
C PRO A 550 -4.65 -22.48 8.73
N PRO A 551 -4.93 -21.17 8.81
CA PRO A 551 -6.32 -20.72 8.92
C PRO A 551 -7.09 -21.27 7.71
N PRO A 552 -8.33 -21.77 7.89
CA PRO A 552 -9.11 -22.32 6.78
C PRO A 552 -9.38 -21.20 5.76
N SER A 553 -8.58 -21.16 4.69
CA SER A 553 -8.80 -20.29 3.55
C SER A 553 -9.96 -20.84 2.74
N LEU A 554 -10.98 -20.00 2.57
CA LEU A 554 -12.11 -20.12 1.65
C LEU A 554 -11.71 -20.89 0.38
N LEU A 555 -12.29 -22.09 0.25
CA LEU A 555 -12.32 -22.84 -0.99
C LEU A 555 -12.92 -21.95 -2.08
N ALA A 556 -12.09 -21.57 -3.05
CA ALA A 556 -12.59 -21.15 -4.35
C ALA A 556 -13.23 -22.38 -5.02
N ASN A 557 -14.43 -22.15 -5.53
CA ASN A 557 -15.31 -23.11 -6.17
C ASN A 557 -14.62 -24.07 -7.16
N GLY A 558 -14.98 -25.34 -7.03
CA GLY A 558 -15.35 -26.21 -8.15
C GLY A 558 -14.21 -26.85 -8.93
N GLN A 559 -13.93 -28.12 -8.63
CA GLN A 559 -14.34 -29.22 -9.51
C GLN A 559 -14.14 -30.57 -8.79
N SER A 560 -15.27 -31.26 -8.64
CA SER A 560 -15.35 -32.66 -8.26
C SER A 560 -14.83 -33.52 -9.40
N LEU A 561 -13.79 -34.32 -9.15
CA LEU A 561 -13.54 -35.57 -9.86
C LEU A 561 -13.08 -36.58 -8.83
N GLY A 562 -14.04 -37.39 -8.37
CA GLY A 562 -13.76 -38.55 -7.54
C GLY A 562 -13.06 -39.61 -8.37
N LEU A 563 -12.09 -40.29 -7.77
CA LEU A 563 -11.70 -41.64 -8.16
C LEU A 563 -11.28 -42.43 -6.92
N ALA A 564 -12.02 -43.53 -6.77
CA ALA A 564 -12.02 -44.60 -5.80
C ALA A 564 -10.71 -44.93 -5.04
N ASN A 565 -10.90 -45.11 -3.73
CA ASN A 565 -10.08 -45.97 -2.87
C ASN A 565 -10.21 -47.44 -3.28
N HIS A 566 -9.09 -48.13 -3.38
CA HIS A 566 -8.98 -49.54 -3.02
C HIS A 566 -7.61 -49.79 -2.41
N THR A 567 -7.55 -50.07 -1.10
CA THR A 567 -6.97 -51.31 -0.55
C THR A 567 -7.14 -51.37 0.97
N ASN A 568 -7.53 -52.56 1.40
CA ASN A 568 -7.79 -53.06 2.75
C ASN A 568 -6.67 -52.68 3.74
N GLY A 569 -6.91 -52.42 5.03
CA GLY A 569 -7.93 -52.98 5.90
C GLY A 569 -7.28 -53.96 6.88
N LEU A 570 -6.74 -53.47 8.00
CA LEU A 570 -6.56 -54.19 9.26
C LEU A 570 -6.74 -53.20 10.42
N GLY A 571 -7.83 -53.38 11.19
CA GLY A 571 -8.05 -52.75 12.50
C GLY A 571 -7.05 -53.26 13.54
N VAL A 572 -6.98 -52.75 14.76
CA VAL A 572 -8.09 -52.55 15.70
C VAL A 572 -7.66 -51.60 16.84
N SER A 573 -8.66 -50.88 17.36
CA SER A 573 -8.81 -50.27 18.70
C SER A 573 -7.81 -49.20 19.19
N ASN A 574 -8.29 -47.96 19.30
CA ASN A 574 -8.71 -47.43 20.60
C ASN A 574 -9.44 -46.08 20.46
N ALA A 575 -10.64 -46.03 21.04
CA ALA A 575 -11.36 -44.84 21.50
C ALA A 575 -11.69 -45.11 22.99
N PRO A 576 -11.93 -44.11 23.87
CA PRO A 576 -12.61 -42.85 23.55
C PRO A 576 -12.11 -41.55 24.24
N PHE A 577 -12.52 -40.43 23.63
CA PHE A 577 -12.94 -39.13 24.18
C PHE A 577 -12.45 -38.64 25.56
N LEU A 578 -12.01 -37.38 25.62
CA LEU A 578 -12.83 -36.26 26.16
C LEU A 578 -12.10 -34.92 26.01
N LEU A 579 -12.77 -33.98 25.34
CA LEU A 579 -12.46 -32.55 25.26
C LEU A 579 -12.96 -31.86 26.53
N TYR A 580 -12.10 -31.02 27.11
CA TYR A 580 -12.45 -29.75 27.73
C TYR A 580 -11.52 -28.66 27.19
#